data_AF-A0A7I8EQX8-F1
#
_entry.id   AF-A0A7I8EQX8-F1
#
_cell.length_a   1.000
_cell.length_b   1.000
_cell.length_c   1.000
_cell.angle_alpha   90.00
_cell.angle_beta   90.00
_cell.angle_gamma   90.00
#
_symmetry.space_group_name_H-M   'P 1'
#
loop_
_entity.id
_entity.type
_entity.pdbx_description
1 polymer ?
#
loop_
_entity_poly.entity_id
_entity_poly.type
_entity_poly.pdbx_seq_one_letter_code
_entity_poly.pdbx_strand_id
1 'polypeptide(L)'
;MTDHHEEFVAGKIEEQLDILFQADDAVASPFPQPGQRLIQDLHTLSTYTLDKQADQASLARVQQRLQQHSDRITTKRLNDGNTPTMSTIHTTTIIEDDQQRNNAMRKLFAQRSKKPWLEALVAILALGLCISLLMAFLNIYPFNNISHPNITPTATPTYNNLQKQVTPGVTPAAGTATPTAEPLPVVQTSCPASGTVRPAVMTPMATTSHQGILYTSNFPANPSSSPTQIKRYDVTTGTTTALFTTSTTGSTSSIGPVLVSANGQWITFLTLQNGIRMFHLMRADGQALQTVYCTSDRFANLISWSPNQHYLILSDSQSYNGPVYLTLLDLTTGSMREILEASVDVYSLQVVNWVGNTGIYVNSQLKGEAINCNTYNRLSFLSDITKDISQQANNLQNIPLGADANVGTQSNTNMQCQNFSMSPDSSQLLLDKFIAVDPRGKQPPVLPSGPSTLSLRPIQGGNEQIINDAPTHNIDRAGFITNSRLWFIIANPATNNSKNGLWVMNTDSTGLTCLISEQATNDIYYGDMSFTQDAQNIAIHTYTDNNSSLVFGSLNGGSLTTFATGDSKEAFDLIGWVQF
;
A
#
# COMPACT_ATOMS: atom_id res chain seq x y z
N MET A 1 -19.28 -30.29 -11.31
CA MET A 1 -20.46 -30.34 -12.21
C MET A 1 -20.54 -28.97 -12.88
N THR A 2 -20.60 -28.97 -14.21
CA THR A 2 -20.38 -27.88 -15.19
C THR A 2 -19.02 -27.18 -15.13
N ASP A 3 -18.11 -27.76 -15.89
CA ASP A 3 -16.80 -27.27 -16.30
C ASP A 3 -17.00 -26.44 -17.59
N HIS A 4 -16.65 -25.15 -17.57
CA HIS A 4 -16.64 -24.30 -18.76
C HIS A 4 -15.22 -23.78 -18.98
N HIS A 5 -14.34 -24.69 -19.40
CA HIS A 5 -13.16 -24.31 -20.19
C HIS A 5 -13.57 -24.38 -21.66
N GLU A 6 -13.85 -23.22 -22.28
CA GLU A 6 -13.88 -23.14 -23.74
C GLU A 6 -12.46 -23.32 -24.26
N GLU A 7 -12.15 -24.53 -24.70
CA GLU A 7 -10.96 -24.85 -25.46
C GLU A 7 -10.99 -24.04 -26.78
N PHE A 8 -10.07 -23.09 -26.92
CA PHE A 8 -9.97 -22.28 -28.15
C PHE A 8 -9.38 -23.13 -29.28
N VAL A 9 -10.25 -23.74 -30.07
CA VAL A 9 -9.84 -24.47 -31.29
C VAL A 9 -9.28 -23.49 -32.32
N ALA A 10 -8.09 -23.76 -32.86
CA ALA A 10 -7.37 -22.85 -33.76
C ALA A 10 -8.21 -22.32 -34.97
N GLY A 11 -9.21 -23.07 -35.42
CA GLY A 11 -10.14 -22.63 -36.47
C GLY A 11 -11.02 -21.42 -36.09
N LYS A 12 -11.36 -21.24 -34.80
CA LYS A 12 -12.16 -20.10 -34.33
C LYS A 12 -11.40 -18.78 -34.47
N ILE A 13 -10.07 -18.78 -34.34
CA ILE A 13 -9.25 -17.55 -34.50
C ILE A 13 -9.25 -17.10 -35.96
N GLU A 14 -9.08 -18.03 -36.90
CA GLU A 14 -9.13 -17.73 -38.34
C GLU A 14 -10.54 -17.24 -38.76
N GLU A 15 -11.61 -17.81 -38.20
CA GLU A 15 -13.00 -17.37 -38.46
C GLU A 15 -13.28 -15.96 -37.91
N GLN A 16 -12.81 -15.64 -36.70
CA GLN A 16 -12.94 -14.30 -36.12
C GLN A 16 -12.15 -13.24 -36.91
N LEU A 17 -10.98 -13.61 -37.43
CA LEU A 17 -10.20 -12.76 -38.33
C LEU A 17 -10.96 -12.46 -39.64
N ASP A 18 -11.63 -13.46 -40.21
CA ASP A 18 -12.40 -13.25 -41.45
C ASP A 18 -13.63 -12.36 -41.21
N ILE A 19 -14.29 -12.45 -40.04
CA ILE A 19 -15.36 -11.53 -39.64
C ILE A 19 -14.84 -10.10 -39.50
N LEU A 20 -13.67 -9.92 -38.86
CA LEU A 20 -13.04 -8.61 -38.67
C LEU A 20 -12.62 -7.97 -40.00
N PHE A 21 -12.03 -8.73 -40.92
CA PHE A 21 -11.66 -8.23 -42.25
C PHE A 21 -12.88 -7.88 -43.11
N GLN A 22 -13.96 -8.67 -43.03
CA GLN A 22 -15.21 -8.35 -43.72
C GLN A 22 -15.86 -7.08 -43.18
N ALA A 23 -15.78 -6.82 -41.87
CA ALA A 23 -16.29 -5.59 -41.27
C ALA A 23 -15.50 -4.34 -41.70
N ASP A 24 -14.18 -4.44 -41.86
CA ASP A 24 -13.30 -3.35 -42.32
C ASP A 24 -13.54 -3.02 -43.81
N ASP A 25 -13.87 -4.02 -44.63
CA ASP A 25 -14.16 -3.84 -46.05
C ASP A 25 -15.56 -3.28 -46.34
N ALA A 26 -16.52 -3.44 -45.42
CA ALA A 26 -17.93 -3.20 -45.69
C ALA A 26 -18.45 -1.78 -45.38
N VAL A 27 -17.71 -0.89 -44.68
CA VAL A 27 -18.31 0.39 -44.23
C VAL A 27 -17.35 1.59 -44.27
N ALA A 28 -17.81 2.67 -44.90
CA ALA A 28 -17.35 4.04 -44.67
C ALA A 28 -17.72 4.46 -43.22
N SER A 29 -16.88 4.10 -42.26
CA SER A 29 -17.07 4.42 -40.85
C SER A 29 -16.77 5.90 -40.58
N PRO A 30 -17.61 6.64 -39.82
CA PRO A 30 -17.36 8.03 -39.46
C PRO A 30 -16.29 8.20 -38.36
N PHE A 31 -15.65 7.11 -37.93
CA PHE A 31 -14.59 7.15 -36.91
C PHE A 31 -13.20 7.27 -37.56
N PRO A 32 -12.38 8.25 -37.16
CA PRO A 32 -11.00 8.32 -37.62
C PRO A 32 -10.19 7.22 -36.90
N GLN A 33 -9.49 6.40 -37.67
CA GLN A 33 -8.58 5.30 -37.27
C GLN A 33 -9.17 3.87 -37.04
N PRO A 34 -9.92 3.28 -37.99
CA PRO A 34 -10.30 1.85 -37.91
C PRO A 34 -9.10 0.89 -37.79
N GLY A 35 -8.01 1.19 -38.50
CA GLY A 35 -6.82 0.32 -38.56
C GLY A 35 -6.03 0.24 -37.25
N GLN A 36 -5.99 1.29 -36.43
CA GLN A 36 -5.22 1.26 -35.17
C GLN A 36 -5.90 0.41 -34.10
N ARG A 37 -7.23 0.44 -34.04
CA ARG A 37 -8.00 -0.39 -33.10
C ARG A 37 -7.90 -1.88 -33.44
N LEU A 38 -7.99 -2.21 -34.74
CA LEU A 38 -7.80 -3.58 -35.20
C LEU A 38 -6.40 -4.11 -34.85
N ILE A 39 -5.34 -3.32 -35.05
CA ILE A 39 -3.97 -3.69 -34.67
C ILE A 39 -3.83 -3.90 -33.15
N GLN A 40 -4.48 -3.05 -32.33
CA GLN A 40 -4.47 -3.16 -30.86
C GLN A 40 -5.19 -4.44 -30.38
N ASP A 41 -6.37 -4.73 -30.93
CA ASP A 41 -7.18 -5.90 -30.59
C ASP A 41 -6.46 -7.20 -31.03
N LEU A 42 -5.76 -7.17 -32.17
CA LEU A 42 -4.98 -8.29 -32.69
C LEU A 42 -3.68 -8.55 -31.93
N HIS A 43 -2.98 -7.49 -31.49
CA HIS A 43 -1.82 -7.64 -30.61
C HIS A 43 -2.22 -8.34 -29.31
N THR A 44 -3.38 -7.96 -28.75
CA THR A 44 -3.96 -8.54 -27.53
C THR A 44 -4.30 -10.03 -27.71
N LEU A 45 -4.87 -10.41 -28.85
CA LEU A 45 -5.12 -11.82 -29.22
C LEU A 45 -3.83 -12.64 -29.35
N SER A 46 -2.75 -12.06 -29.90
CA SER A 46 -1.46 -12.76 -30.05
C SER A 46 -0.70 -12.99 -28.74
N THR A 47 -0.95 -12.16 -27.73
CA THR A 47 -0.32 -12.28 -26.40
C THR A 47 -1.03 -13.25 -25.46
N TYR A 48 -2.22 -13.73 -25.82
CA TYR A 48 -3.09 -14.53 -24.93
C TYR A 48 -2.78 -16.04 -24.93
N THR A 49 -1.95 -16.54 -25.84
CA THR A 49 -1.63 -17.97 -25.96
C THR A 49 -0.23 -18.29 -25.46
N LEU A 50 0.00 -18.08 -24.16
CA LEU A 50 1.21 -18.60 -23.51
C LEU A 50 1.07 -20.04 -23.01
N ASP A 51 -0.15 -20.58 -22.99
CA ASP A 51 -0.37 -22.00 -22.72
C ASP A 51 -0.56 -22.80 -24.02
N LYS A 52 0.22 -23.87 -24.13
CA LYS A 52 0.51 -24.62 -25.35
C LYS A 52 -0.73 -25.32 -25.91
N GLN A 53 -1.17 -24.93 -27.12
CA GLN A 53 -1.61 -25.85 -28.21
C GLN A 53 -2.12 -25.16 -29.50
N ALA A 54 -1.88 -23.86 -29.71
CA ALA A 54 -2.05 -23.32 -31.06
C ALA A 54 -0.96 -23.89 -31.98
N ASP A 55 -1.35 -24.62 -33.03
CA ASP A 55 -0.45 -25.11 -34.07
C ASP A 55 0.37 -23.92 -34.61
N GLN A 56 1.70 -24.01 -34.56
CA GLN A 56 2.60 -22.98 -35.11
C GLN A 56 2.24 -22.62 -36.56
N ALA A 57 1.67 -23.57 -37.32
CA ALA A 57 1.19 -23.31 -38.67
C ALA A 57 -0.03 -22.36 -38.71
N SER A 58 -0.95 -22.45 -37.75
CA SER A 58 -2.08 -21.51 -37.63
C SER A 58 -1.59 -20.11 -37.24
N LEU A 59 -0.64 -20.01 -36.31
CA LEU A 59 -0.05 -18.72 -35.94
C LEU A 59 0.65 -18.06 -37.14
N ALA A 60 1.41 -18.84 -37.91
CA ALA A 60 2.07 -18.37 -39.13
C ALA A 60 1.06 -17.93 -40.21
N ARG A 61 -0.06 -18.65 -40.38
CA ARG A 61 -1.14 -18.27 -41.31
C ARG A 61 -1.81 -16.95 -40.89
N VAL A 62 -2.08 -16.77 -39.61
CA VAL A 62 -2.61 -15.51 -39.07
C VAL A 62 -1.66 -14.34 -39.32
N GLN A 63 -0.38 -14.50 -39.01
CA GLN A 63 0.65 -13.48 -39.27
C GLN A 63 0.76 -13.14 -40.76
N GLN A 64 0.73 -14.15 -41.64
CA GLN A 64 0.79 -13.95 -43.08
C GLN A 64 -0.43 -13.18 -43.62
N ARG A 65 -1.64 -13.50 -43.15
CA ARG A 65 -2.88 -12.79 -43.55
C ARG A 65 -2.87 -11.33 -43.08
N LEU A 66 -2.36 -11.07 -41.87
CA LEU A 66 -2.22 -9.71 -41.35
C LEU A 66 -1.26 -8.86 -42.19
N GLN A 67 -0.13 -9.45 -42.59
CA GLN A 67 0.82 -8.78 -43.48
C GLN A 67 0.15 -8.45 -44.83
N GLN A 68 -0.57 -9.42 -45.42
CA GLN A 68 -1.29 -9.22 -46.68
C GLN A 68 -2.35 -8.11 -46.61
N HIS A 69 -3.11 -8.01 -45.50
CA HIS A 69 -4.10 -6.94 -45.32
C HIS A 69 -3.45 -5.58 -45.15
N SER A 70 -2.36 -5.48 -44.37
CA SER A 70 -1.57 -4.26 -44.22
C SER A 70 -1.02 -3.76 -45.56
N ASP A 71 -0.47 -4.65 -46.38
CA ASP A 71 0.05 -4.32 -47.71
C ASP A 71 -1.07 -3.87 -48.65
N ARG A 72 -2.26 -4.48 -48.56
CA ARG A 72 -3.44 -4.10 -49.34
C ARG A 72 -3.95 -2.71 -48.97
N ILE A 73 -4.04 -2.38 -47.67
CA ILE A 73 -4.41 -1.03 -47.20
C ILE A 73 -3.41 0.01 -47.68
N THR A 74 -2.11 -0.31 -47.59
CA THR A 74 -1.03 0.59 -48.03
C THR A 74 -1.09 0.85 -49.53
N THR A 75 -1.31 -0.21 -50.33
CA THR A 75 -1.45 -0.11 -51.78
C THR A 75 -2.70 0.67 -52.19
N LYS A 76 -3.83 0.45 -51.51
CA LYS A 76 -5.08 1.21 -51.74
C LYS A 76 -4.87 2.70 -51.47
N ARG A 77 -4.21 3.06 -50.36
CA ARG A 77 -3.89 4.46 -50.03
C ARG A 77 -2.96 5.13 -51.04
N LEU A 78 -1.99 4.40 -51.59
CA LEU A 78 -1.09 4.89 -52.63
C LEU A 78 -1.82 5.14 -53.96
N ASN A 79 -2.75 4.25 -54.33
CA ASN A 79 -3.55 4.39 -55.55
C ASN A 79 -4.61 5.49 -55.46
N ASP A 80 -5.12 5.77 -54.25
CA ASP A 80 -6.10 6.84 -54.00
C ASP A 80 -5.48 8.26 -53.99
N GLY A 81 -4.19 8.39 -54.32
CA GLY A 81 -3.53 9.69 -54.51
C GLY A 81 -3.20 10.46 -53.23
N ASN A 82 -3.41 9.87 -52.05
CA ASN A 82 -3.14 10.50 -50.76
C ASN A 82 -1.67 10.29 -50.35
N THR A 83 -0.80 11.19 -50.75
CA THR A 83 0.56 11.28 -50.19
C THR A 83 0.50 11.95 -48.81
N PRO A 84 1.08 11.37 -47.75
CA PRO A 84 1.01 11.96 -46.42
C PRO A 84 1.98 13.14 -46.33
N THR A 85 1.45 14.36 -46.23
CA THR A 85 2.19 15.49 -45.65
C THR A 85 2.01 15.43 -44.14
N MET A 86 3.12 15.29 -43.39
CA MET A 86 3.11 15.49 -41.94
C MET A 86 2.77 16.96 -41.66
N SER A 87 1.53 17.21 -41.24
CA SER A 87 1.09 18.49 -40.70
C SER A 87 0.90 18.36 -39.20
N THR A 88 1.57 19.25 -38.46
CA THR A 88 1.40 19.51 -37.03
C THR A 88 -0.08 19.72 -36.69
N ILE A 89 -0.61 18.93 -35.76
CA ILE A 89 -2.00 19.04 -35.29
C ILE A 89 -2.09 20.17 -34.26
N HIS A 90 -2.85 21.23 -34.59
CA HIS A 90 -3.30 22.23 -33.62
C HIS A 90 -4.62 21.78 -32.98
N THR A 91 -4.57 21.51 -31.67
CA THR A 91 -5.72 21.13 -30.85
C THR A 91 -6.46 22.39 -30.37
N THR A 92 -7.49 22.83 -31.09
CA THR A 92 -8.33 23.96 -30.60
C THR A 92 -9.84 23.83 -30.84
N THR A 93 -10.34 22.78 -31.48
CA THR A 93 -11.75 22.75 -31.93
C THR A 93 -12.68 21.81 -31.16
N ILE A 94 -12.22 21.14 -30.10
CA ILE A 94 -13.03 20.17 -29.34
C ILE A 94 -13.72 20.80 -28.10
N ILE A 95 -13.28 21.98 -27.65
CA ILE A 95 -13.76 22.58 -26.39
C ILE A 95 -15.06 23.39 -26.57
N GLU A 96 -15.32 23.97 -27.74
CA GLU A 96 -16.49 24.83 -27.94
C GLU A 96 -17.82 24.06 -28.09
N ASP A 97 -17.77 22.82 -28.60
CA ASP A 97 -18.98 22.04 -28.90
C ASP A 97 -19.59 21.42 -27.62
N ASP A 98 -18.76 20.97 -26.69
CA ASP A 98 -19.20 20.48 -25.37
C ASP A 98 -19.74 21.61 -24.47
N GLN A 99 -19.26 22.84 -24.66
CA GLN A 99 -19.72 24.00 -23.91
C GLN A 99 -21.10 24.48 -24.38
N GLN A 100 -21.41 24.40 -25.68
CA GLN A 100 -22.76 24.64 -26.19
C GLN A 100 -23.75 23.55 -25.76
N ARG A 101 -23.33 22.28 -25.73
CA ARG A 101 -24.17 21.15 -25.34
C ARG A 101 -24.59 21.20 -23.86
N ASN A 102 -23.68 21.61 -22.98
CA ASN A 102 -23.97 21.80 -21.56
C ASN A 102 -24.88 23.01 -21.28
N ASN A 103 -24.78 24.07 -22.08
CA ASN A 103 -25.66 25.23 -21.98
C ASN A 103 -27.09 24.95 -22.49
N ALA A 104 -27.26 24.03 -23.45
CA ALA A 104 -28.56 23.58 -23.92
C ALA A 104 -29.30 22.71 -22.88
N MET A 105 -28.59 21.81 -22.19
CA MET A 105 -29.18 20.99 -21.12
C MET A 105 -29.60 21.82 -19.90
N ARG A 106 -28.85 22.88 -19.54
CA ARG A 106 -29.24 23.79 -18.45
C ARG A 106 -30.53 24.57 -18.73
N LYS A 107 -30.90 24.82 -19.99
CA LYS A 107 -32.15 25.50 -20.34
C LYS A 107 -33.39 24.59 -20.25
N LEU A 108 -33.23 23.28 -20.38
CA LEU A 108 -34.36 22.33 -20.31
C LEU A 108 -34.81 22.01 -18.88
N PHE A 109 -33.96 22.19 -17.87
CA PHE A 109 -34.31 21.95 -16.46
C PHE A 109 -34.88 23.18 -15.73
N ALA A 110 -34.87 24.37 -16.34
CA ALA A 110 -35.33 25.61 -15.69
C ALA A 110 -36.85 25.84 -15.77
N GLN A 111 -37.64 24.94 -16.36
CA GLN A 111 -39.04 25.24 -16.73
C GLN A 111 -40.11 24.35 -16.09
N ARG A 112 -39.92 23.91 -14.83
CA ARG A 112 -41.01 23.41 -13.99
C ARG A 112 -40.78 23.71 -12.50
N SER A 113 -41.19 24.89 -12.04
CA SER A 113 -41.66 25.06 -10.67
C SER A 113 -42.85 26.02 -10.63
N LYS A 114 -44.04 25.48 -10.41
CA LYS A 114 -45.21 26.27 -10.03
C LYS A 114 -45.35 26.17 -8.51
N LYS A 115 -45.19 27.34 -7.86
CA LYS A 115 -45.62 27.72 -6.50
C LYS A 115 -44.81 27.15 -5.30
N PRO A 116 -43.58 27.64 -5.08
CA PRO A 116 -42.75 27.30 -3.90
C PRO A 116 -43.32 27.78 -2.55
N TRP A 117 -44.33 28.66 -2.55
CA TRP A 117 -44.85 29.23 -1.31
C TRP A 117 -45.77 28.27 -0.53
N LEU A 118 -46.36 27.27 -1.20
CA LEU A 118 -47.25 26.30 -0.53
C LEU A 118 -46.45 25.25 0.26
N GLU A 119 -45.31 24.81 -0.27
CA GLU A 119 -44.41 23.85 0.40
C GLU A 119 -43.73 24.45 1.63
N ALA A 120 -43.32 25.73 1.53
CA ALA A 120 -42.77 26.46 2.68
C ALA A 120 -43.80 26.58 3.83
N LEU A 121 -45.08 26.77 3.50
CA LEU A 121 -46.15 26.91 4.50
C LEU A 121 -46.44 25.58 5.21
N VAL A 122 -46.41 24.46 4.49
CA VAL A 122 -46.54 23.11 5.06
C VAL A 122 -45.34 22.76 5.95
N ALA A 123 -44.12 23.10 5.52
CA ALA A 123 -42.92 22.87 6.31
C ALA A 123 -42.93 23.66 7.64
N ILE A 124 -43.36 24.92 7.62
CA ILE A 124 -43.45 25.76 8.84
C ILE A 124 -44.51 25.20 9.81
N LEU A 125 -45.66 24.75 9.30
CA LEU A 125 -46.70 24.13 10.13
C LEU A 125 -46.24 22.80 10.75
N ALA A 126 -45.53 21.97 9.97
CA ALA A 126 -44.95 20.72 10.48
C ALA A 126 -43.89 20.98 11.56
N LEU A 127 -43.03 21.98 11.36
CA LEU A 127 -42.01 22.35 12.36
C LEU A 127 -42.65 22.85 13.66
N GLY A 128 -43.69 23.69 13.55
CA GLY A 128 -44.43 24.17 14.71
C GLY A 128 -45.09 23.05 15.52
N LEU A 129 -45.63 22.03 14.83
CA LEU A 129 -46.21 20.85 15.47
C LEU A 129 -45.15 19.96 16.14
N CYS A 130 -43.98 19.79 15.52
CA CYS A 130 -42.87 19.05 16.12
C CYS A 130 -42.30 19.75 17.36
N ILE A 131 -42.13 21.08 17.32
CA ILE A 131 -41.63 21.86 18.46
C ILE A 131 -42.63 21.81 19.61
N SER A 132 -43.94 21.93 19.33
CA SER A 132 -44.96 21.85 20.39
C SER A 132 -45.04 20.46 21.03
N LEU A 133 -44.89 19.38 20.24
CA LEU A 133 -44.80 18.02 20.79
C LEU A 133 -43.52 17.80 21.61
N LEU A 134 -42.38 18.34 21.18
CA LEU A 134 -41.12 18.25 21.92
C LEU A 134 -41.21 18.98 23.27
N MET A 135 -41.80 20.16 23.29
CA MET A 135 -42.00 20.94 24.52
C MET A 135 -43.00 20.25 25.47
N ALA A 136 -44.03 19.58 24.95
CA ALA A 136 -44.93 18.76 25.77
C ALA A 136 -44.22 17.52 26.35
N PHE A 137 -43.32 16.88 25.59
CA PHE A 137 -42.56 15.72 26.03
C PHE A 137 -41.53 16.06 27.13
N LEU A 138 -40.90 17.24 27.01
CA LEU A 138 -39.93 17.73 27.99
C LEU A 138 -40.56 18.19 29.32
N ASN A 139 -41.87 18.47 29.34
CA ASN A 139 -42.58 18.93 30.54
C ASN A 139 -43.20 17.79 31.37
N ILE A 140 -43.11 16.53 30.92
CA ILE A 140 -43.68 15.35 31.61
C ILE A 140 -42.61 14.57 32.40
N TYR A 141 -41.32 14.82 32.18
CA TYR A 141 -40.24 14.17 32.92
C TYR A 141 -39.60 15.10 33.95
N PRO A 142 -39.87 14.94 35.27
CA PRO A 142 -39.05 15.59 36.28
C PRO A 142 -37.62 15.03 36.20
N PHE A 143 -36.65 15.92 35.98
CA PHE A 143 -35.22 15.64 36.06
C PHE A 143 -34.87 15.07 37.45
N ASN A 144 -34.71 13.75 37.54
CA ASN A 144 -34.04 13.11 38.67
C ASN A 144 -32.53 13.15 38.42
N ASN A 145 -31.80 13.80 39.34
CA ASN A 145 -30.35 13.77 39.43
C ASN A 145 -29.87 12.33 39.65
N ILE A 146 -29.46 11.63 38.58
CA ILE A 146 -28.80 10.34 38.67
C ILE A 146 -27.30 10.59 38.73
N SER A 147 -26.74 10.43 39.93
CA SER A 147 -25.31 10.26 40.16
C SER A 147 -24.81 9.03 39.38
N HIS A 148 -23.82 9.23 38.51
CA HIS A 148 -23.16 8.16 37.77
C HIS A 148 -22.61 7.09 38.74
N PRO A 149 -22.88 5.79 38.50
CA PRO A 149 -22.17 4.73 39.20
C PRO A 149 -20.72 4.68 38.69
N ASN A 150 -19.78 4.66 39.64
CA ASN A 150 -18.37 4.37 39.39
C ASN A 150 -18.26 3.04 38.62
N ILE A 151 -17.81 3.11 37.37
CA ILE A 151 -17.53 1.92 36.57
C ILE A 151 -16.14 1.44 36.99
N THR A 152 -16.11 0.39 37.80
CA THR A 152 -14.87 -0.36 38.09
C THR A 152 -14.43 -1.06 36.80
N PRO A 153 -13.20 -0.84 36.30
CA PRO A 153 -12.75 -1.49 35.08
C PRO A 153 -12.66 -3.01 35.26
N THR A 154 -13.40 -3.73 34.42
CA THR A 154 -13.33 -5.18 34.26
C THR A 154 -11.93 -5.57 33.77
N ALA A 155 -11.33 -6.57 34.44
CA ALA A 155 -9.98 -7.05 34.16
C ALA A 155 -9.77 -7.38 32.67
N THR A 156 -8.78 -6.71 32.08
CA THR A 156 -8.23 -6.99 30.76
C THR A 156 -7.60 -8.40 30.79
N PRO A 157 -7.84 -9.27 29.79
CA PRO A 157 -7.13 -10.53 29.69
C PRO A 157 -5.64 -10.27 29.42
N THR A 158 -4.81 -10.49 30.44
CA THR A 158 -3.36 -10.38 30.33
C THR A 158 -2.82 -11.50 29.44
N TYR A 159 -2.47 -11.16 28.19
CA TYR A 159 -1.69 -12.03 27.30
C TYR A 159 -0.21 -12.04 27.73
N ASN A 160 0.07 -12.61 28.90
CA ASN A 160 1.44 -12.88 29.36
C ASN A 160 1.90 -14.21 28.80
N ASN A 161 2.31 -14.26 27.53
CA ASN A 161 3.11 -15.36 26.98
C ASN A 161 3.85 -14.89 25.73
N LEU A 162 4.94 -14.14 25.92
CA LEU A 162 6.14 -14.07 25.06
C LEU A 162 7.11 -13.04 25.67
N GLN A 163 7.69 -13.34 26.84
CA GLN A 163 8.97 -12.81 27.35
C GLN A 163 9.18 -13.32 28.78
N LYS A 164 9.56 -14.59 28.94
CA LYS A 164 10.15 -15.06 30.18
C LYS A 164 11.65 -14.81 30.11
N GLN A 165 12.06 -13.59 30.45
CA GLN A 165 13.47 -13.30 30.71
C GLN A 165 13.83 -13.94 32.05
N VAL A 166 14.49 -15.11 31.97
CA VAL A 166 15.01 -15.82 33.14
C VAL A 166 16.19 -15.02 33.68
N THR A 167 16.02 -14.38 34.83
CA THR A 167 17.13 -13.78 35.59
C THR A 167 18.00 -14.91 36.16
N PRO A 168 19.27 -15.08 35.74
CA PRO A 168 20.14 -16.08 36.34
C PRO A 168 20.59 -15.62 37.73
N GLY A 169 20.35 -16.44 38.74
CA GLY A 169 20.95 -16.27 40.06
C GLY A 169 22.47 -16.34 39.95
N VAL A 170 23.14 -15.24 40.30
CA VAL A 170 24.60 -15.10 40.23
C VAL A 170 25.24 -15.97 41.30
N THR A 171 25.70 -17.15 40.90
CA THR A 171 26.70 -17.92 41.66
C THR A 171 28.07 -17.56 41.10
N PRO A 172 29.06 -17.17 41.91
CA PRO A 172 30.40 -16.86 41.40
C PRO A 172 31.06 -18.15 40.89
N ALA A 173 31.22 -18.29 39.57
CA ALA A 173 31.83 -19.46 38.94
C ALA A 173 33.12 -19.08 38.20
N ALA A 174 34.10 -19.95 38.41
CA ALA A 174 35.47 -19.89 37.93
C ALA A 174 35.59 -19.94 36.40
N GLY A 175 36.55 -19.17 35.87
CA GLY A 175 37.25 -19.40 34.59
C GLY A 175 36.38 -19.82 33.41
N THR A 176 35.51 -18.94 32.93
CA THR A 176 34.69 -19.18 31.74
C THR A 176 35.57 -19.23 30.49
N ALA A 177 35.73 -20.43 29.91
CA ALA A 177 36.33 -20.61 28.60
C ALA A 177 35.56 -19.78 27.56
N THR A 178 36.28 -18.98 26.77
CA THR A 178 35.70 -18.23 25.66
C THR A 178 35.00 -19.23 24.72
N PRO A 179 33.67 -19.11 24.50
CA PRO A 179 32.96 -20.04 23.63
C PRO A 179 33.53 -19.92 22.20
N THR A 180 34.07 -21.02 21.68
CA THR A 180 34.48 -21.12 20.28
C THR A 180 33.23 -20.96 19.41
N ALA A 181 33.20 -19.92 18.57
CA ALA A 181 32.09 -19.69 17.65
C ALA A 181 31.94 -20.88 16.69
N GLU A 182 30.74 -21.47 16.64
CA GLU A 182 30.41 -22.51 15.67
C GLU A 182 30.48 -21.91 14.25
N PRO A 183 31.12 -22.58 13.28
CA PRO A 183 31.20 -22.07 11.92
C PRO A 183 29.79 -21.94 11.33
N LEU A 184 29.53 -20.83 10.64
CA LEU A 184 28.26 -20.64 9.96
C LEU A 184 28.06 -21.71 8.86
N PRO A 185 26.86 -22.27 8.72
CA PRO A 185 26.56 -23.15 7.60
C PRO A 185 26.79 -22.45 6.27
N VAL A 186 27.24 -23.20 5.27
CA VAL A 186 27.42 -22.68 3.90
C VAL A 186 26.06 -22.35 3.30
N VAL A 187 25.90 -21.12 2.84
CA VAL A 187 24.72 -20.63 2.15
C VAL A 187 24.99 -20.39 0.66
N GLN A 188 23.94 -20.31 -0.16
CA GLN A 188 24.05 -20.11 -1.61
C GLN A 188 23.30 -18.87 -2.07
N THR A 189 23.92 -18.10 -2.97
CA THR A 189 23.33 -16.90 -3.59
C THR A 189 22.86 -17.14 -5.03
N SER A 190 22.98 -18.36 -5.55
CA SER A 190 22.38 -18.73 -6.83
C SER A 190 20.86 -18.88 -6.71
N CYS A 191 20.15 -18.53 -7.78
CA CYS A 191 18.71 -18.76 -7.86
C CYS A 191 18.38 -20.24 -7.64
N PRO A 192 17.34 -20.57 -6.86
CA PRO A 192 16.78 -21.92 -6.83
C PRO A 192 16.17 -22.27 -8.20
N ALA A 193 15.75 -23.52 -8.37
CA ALA A 193 15.05 -23.93 -9.60
C ALA A 193 13.78 -23.08 -9.78
N SER A 194 13.40 -22.80 -11.04
CA SER A 194 12.21 -22.00 -11.34
C SER A 194 10.97 -22.58 -10.67
N GLY A 195 10.15 -21.73 -10.03
CA GLY A 195 8.95 -22.16 -9.31
C GLY A 195 9.22 -22.87 -7.99
N THR A 196 10.45 -22.81 -7.45
CA THR A 196 10.79 -23.39 -6.15
C THR A 196 11.36 -22.34 -5.21
N VAL A 197 11.19 -22.56 -3.91
CA VAL A 197 11.80 -21.76 -2.85
C VAL A 197 12.95 -22.57 -2.26
N ARG A 198 14.04 -21.90 -1.93
CA ARG A 198 15.12 -22.53 -1.18
C ARG A 198 14.76 -22.50 0.31
N PRO A 199 14.82 -23.64 1.03
CA PRO A 199 14.78 -23.62 2.48
C PRO A 199 15.86 -22.69 3.04
N ALA A 200 15.45 -21.77 3.89
CA ALA A 200 16.32 -20.78 4.48
C ALA A 200 17.16 -21.40 5.60
N VAL A 201 18.46 -21.09 5.60
CA VAL A 201 19.33 -21.41 6.73
C VAL A 201 19.40 -20.19 7.64
N MET A 202 18.70 -20.27 8.78
CA MET A 202 18.52 -19.14 9.70
C MET A 202 19.21 -19.35 11.05
N THR A 203 20.54 -19.50 11.05
CA THR A 203 21.33 -19.63 12.29
C THR A 203 21.23 -18.37 13.16
N PRO A 204 20.65 -18.45 14.39
CA PRO A 204 20.45 -17.29 15.24
C PRO A 204 21.74 -16.49 15.46
N MET A 205 21.59 -15.18 15.57
CA MET A 205 22.70 -14.32 15.96
C MET A 205 22.95 -14.43 17.46
N ALA A 206 24.22 -14.42 17.87
CA ALA A 206 24.55 -14.27 19.28
C ALA A 206 24.00 -12.92 19.73
N THR A 207 23.03 -12.92 20.65
CA THR A 207 22.39 -11.69 21.10
C THR A 207 23.42 -10.81 21.80
N THR A 208 23.68 -9.67 21.20
CA THR A 208 24.54 -8.61 21.73
C THR A 208 23.64 -7.50 22.30
N SER A 209 24.23 -6.55 23.03
CA SER A 209 23.51 -5.40 23.60
C SER A 209 23.37 -4.22 22.63
N HIS A 210 23.93 -4.33 21.42
CA HIS A 210 23.94 -3.23 20.46
C HIS A 210 22.60 -3.14 19.72
N GLN A 211 22.07 -1.92 19.63
CA GLN A 211 20.93 -1.59 18.78
C GLN A 211 21.46 -0.96 17.48
N GLY A 212 20.92 -1.41 16.35
CA GLY A 212 21.25 -0.89 15.03
C GLY A 212 20.02 -0.35 14.32
N ILE A 213 20.23 0.67 13.48
CA ILE A 213 19.24 1.17 12.53
C ILE A 213 19.66 0.76 11.13
N LEU A 214 18.80 0.06 10.41
CA LEU A 214 18.97 -0.32 9.03
C LEU A 214 18.34 0.71 8.10
N TYR A 215 19.04 1.01 7.01
CA TYR A 215 18.56 1.90 5.96
C TYR A 215 19.19 1.57 4.61
N THR A 216 18.52 1.94 3.52
CA THR A 216 19.11 1.96 2.18
C THR A 216 19.73 3.32 1.91
N SER A 217 20.77 3.36 1.09
CA SER A 217 21.22 4.59 0.44
C SER A 217 21.25 4.37 -1.07
N ASN A 218 20.49 5.18 -1.79
CA ASN A 218 20.26 5.14 -3.23
C ASN A 218 20.68 6.47 -3.86
N PHE A 219 21.27 6.45 -5.06
CA PHE A 219 21.61 7.68 -5.79
C PHE A 219 20.74 7.80 -7.05
N PRO A 220 19.50 8.35 -6.94
CA PRO A 220 18.57 8.47 -8.07
C PRO A 220 19.12 9.28 -9.26
N ALA A 221 20.04 10.24 -9.04
CA ALA A 221 20.47 11.16 -10.10
C ALA A 221 21.27 10.50 -11.23
N ASN A 222 21.91 9.35 -10.99
CA ASN A 222 22.55 8.60 -12.05
C ASN A 222 22.68 7.11 -11.66
N PRO A 223 21.65 6.29 -11.97
CA PRO A 223 21.59 4.88 -11.56
C PRO A 223 22.74 4.03 -12.16
N SER A 224 23.49 4.56 -13.13
CA SER A 224 24.63 3.88 -13.75
C SER A 224 25.95 4.02 -12.99
N SER A 225 26.05 4.91 -12.00
CA SER A 225 27.37 5.32 -11.46
C SER A 225 27.59 5.06 -9.96
N SER A 226 26.52 4.87 -9.18
CA SER A 226 26.64 4.72 -7.73
C SER A 226 25.87 3.49 -7.26
N PRO A 227 26.51 2.57 -6.53
CA PRO A 227 25.83 1.38 -6.07
C PRO A 227 24.82 1.73 -4.97
N THR A 228 23.68 1.05 -5.01
CA THR A 228 22.72 1.04 -3.91
C THR A 228 23.28 0.18 -2.78
N GLN A 229 23.13 0.62 -1.53
CA GLN A 229 23.64 -0.10 -0.36
C GLN A 229 22.57 -0.31 0.70
N ILE A 230 22.66 -1.43 1.42
CA ILE A 230 22.02 -1.61 2.73
C ILE A 230 23.07 -1.31 3.79
N LYS A 231 22.78 -0.37 4.67
CA LYS A 231 23.67 0.08 5.75
C LYS A 231 23.04 -0.18 7.11
N ARG A 232 23.88 -0.39 8.11
CA ARG A 232 23.52 -0.46 9.52
C ARG A 232 24.29 0.59 10.29
N TYR A 233 23.58 1.48 10.97
CA TYR A 233 24.15 2.41 11.94
C TYR A 233 24.02 1.83 13.34
N ASP A 234 25.13 1.64 14.04
CA ASP A 234 25.17 1.23 15.45
C ASP A 234 24.96 2.45 16.35
N VAL A 235 23.84 2.46 17.08
CA VAL A 235 23.44 3.58 17.93
C VAL A 235 24.36 3.74 19.16
N THR A 236 25.03 2.67 19.58
CA THR A 236 25.93 2.71 20.74
C THR A 236 27.30 3.26 20.36
N THR A 237 27.83 2.84 19.22
CA THR A 237 29.19 3.21 18.78
C THR A 237 29.24 4.38 17.80
N GLY A 238 28.11 4.76 17.22
CA GLY A 238 28.03 5.76 16.15
C GLY A 238 28.63 5.29 14.81
N THR A 239 28.86 3.98 14.66
CA THR A 239 29.53 3.42 13.48
C THR A 239 28.52 2.95 12.43
N THR A 240 28.71 3.37 11.18
CA THR A 240 27.95 2.85 10.03
C THR A 240 28.72 1.73 9.32
N THR A 241 28.07 0.61 9.08
CA THR A 241 28.60 -0.54 8.33
C THR A 241 27.75 -0.79 7.10
N ALA A 242 28.37 -0.91 5.91
CA ALA A 242 27.68 -1.39 4.72
C ALA A 242 27.54 -2.91 4.81
N LEU A 243 26.31 -3.42 4.78
CA LEU A 243 26.01 -4.86 4.87
C LEU A 243 25.92 -5.49 3.48
N PHE A 244 25.36 -4.75 2.52
CA PHE A 244 25.21 -5.20 1.13
C PHE A 244 25.38 -4.03 0.17
N THR A 245 25.92 -4.28 -1.01
CA THR A 245 26.18 -3.27 -2.05
C THR A 245 25.87 -3.89 -3.40
N THR A 246 25.02 -3.23 -4.21
CA THR A 246 24.74 -3.70 -5.57
C THR A 246 25.99 -3.56 -6.45
N SER A 247 26.14 -4.46 -7.43
CA SER A 247 27.23 -4.35 -8.40
C SER A 247 26.96 -3.20 -9.38
N THR A 248 27.97 -2.36 -9.62
CA THR A 248 27.92 -1.29 -10.63
C THR A 248 28.22 -1.80 -12.04
N THR A 249 28.81 -2.98 -12.18
CA THR A 249 29.29 -3.52 -13.47
C THR A 249 28.30 -4.47 -14.13
N GLY A 250 27.03 -4.41 -13.77
CA GLY A 250 25.98 -5.27 -14.29
C GLY A 250 24.62 -4.59 -14.32
N SER A 251 23.61 -5.30 -14.82
CA SER A 251 22.22 -4.85 -14.86
C SER A 251 21.54 -4.81 -13.48
N THR A 252 22.30 -4.94 -12.38
CA THR A 252 21.75 -4.90 -11.02
C THR A 252 21.53 -3.46 -10.59
N SER A 253 20.33 -2.95 -10.86
CA SER A 253 20.07 -1.50 -10.80
C SER A 253 19.36 -1.02 -9.54
N SER A 254 18.86 -1.90 -8.67
CA SER A 254 18.10 -1.47 -7.50
C SER A 254 18.01 -2.53 -6.40
N ILE A 255 17.88 -2.04 -5.16
CA ILE A 255 17.33 -2.80 -4.03
C ILE A 255 15.86 -2.37 -3.92
N GLY A 256 14.96 -3.34 -3.94
CA GLY A 256 13.54 -3.14 -3.74
C GLY A 256 13.17 -3.09 -2.25
N PRO A 257 11.90 -3.40 -1.90
CA PRO A 257 11.46 -3.42 -0.51
C PRO A 257 12.37 -4.29 0.36
N VAL A 258 12.69 -3.78 1.55
CA VAL A 258 13.44 -4.51 2.57
C VAL A 258 12.55 -4.69 3.79
N LEU A 259 12.49 -5.92 4.32
CA LEU A 259 11.78 -6.21 5.55
C LEU A 259 12.74 -6.74 6.60
N VAL A 260 12.51 -6.36 7.85
CA VAL A 260 13.17 -6.94 9.03
C VAL A 260 12.28 -8.05 9.60
N SER A 261 12.89 -9.18 9.98
CA SER A 261 12.18 -10.25 10.68
C SER A 261 11.65 -9.79 12.04
N ALA A 262 10.62 -10.48 12.56
CA ALA A 262 10.00 -10.11 13.84
C ALA A 262 10.99 -10.07 15.03
N ASN A 263 12.04 -10.90 15.02
CA ASN A 263 13.09 -10.89 16.04
C ASN A 263 14.24 -9.90 15.77
N GLY A 264 14.20 -9.14 14.68
CA GLY A 264 15.26 -8.18 14.34
C GLY A 264 16.58 -8.79 13.88
N GLN A 265 16.66 -10.12 13.69
CA GLN A 265 17.93 -10.79 13.37
C GLN A 265 18.16 -11.01 11.87
N TRP A 266 17.11 -10.93 11.06
CA TRP A 266 17.16 -11.22 9.63
C TRP A 266 16.54 -10.09 8.85
N ILE A 267 17.03 -9.92 7.63
CA ILE A 267 16.48 -9.01 6.65
C ILE A 267 16.23 -9.75 5.36
N THR A 268 15.08 -9.48 4.74
CA THR A 268 14.79 -9.91 3.38
C THR A 268 14.71 -8.71 2.48
N PHE A 269 15.26 -8.82 1.29
CA PHE A 269 15.23 -7.74 0.33
C PHE A 269 15.21 -8.27 -1.09
N LEU A 270 14.70 -7.44 -1.99
CA LEU A 270 14.65 -7.74 -3.40
C LEU A 270 15.83 -7.07 -4.11
N THR A 271 16.42 -7.76 -5.09
CA THR A 271 17.26 -7.13 -6.12
C THR A 271 16.75 -7.51 -7.49
N LEU A 272 17.03 -6.67 -8.49
CA LEU A 272 16.77 -6.99 -9.89
C LEU A 272 18.11 -7.26 -10.57
N GLN A 273 18.36 -8.47 -11.07
CA GLN A 273 19.59 -8.82 -11.80
C GLN A 273 19.24 -9.46 -13.13
N ASN A 274 19.68 -8.86 -14.24
CA ASN A 274 19.39 -9.32 -15.61
C ASN A 274 17.89 -9.51 -15.89
N GLY A 275 17.05 -8.64 -15.33
CA GLY A 275 15.59 -8.75 -15.45
C GLY A 275 14.95 -9.82 -14.56
N ILE A 276 15.74 -10.55 -13.76
CA ILE A 276 15.26 -11.53 -12.79
C ILE A 276 15.21 -10.86 -11.42
N ARG A 277 14.06 -10.91 -10.76
CA ARG A 277 13.89 -10.51 -9.37
C ARG A 277 14.42 -11.61 -8.47
N MET A 278 15.38 -11.28 -7.61
CA MET A 278 16.00 -12.18 -6.65
C MET A 278 15.64 -11.71 -5.24
N PHE A 279 14.97 -12.59 -4.49
CA PHE A 279 14.66 -12.38 -3.09
C PHE A 279 15.80 -12.94 -2.26
N HIS A 280 16.51 -12.04 -1.60
CA HIS A 280 17.61 -12.35 -0.72
C HIS A 280 17.14 -12.39 0.73
N LEU A 281 17.80 -13.22 1.51
CA LEU A 281 17.74 -13.27 2.96
C LEU A 281 19.17 -13.09 3.48
N MET A 282 19.35 -12.22 4.46
CA MET A 282 20.65 -11.94 5.07
C MET A 282 20.46 -11.72 6.57
N ARG A 283 21.44 -12.11 7.37
CA ARG A 283 21.43 -11.79 8.80
C ARG A 283 21.70 -10.29 9.00
N ALA A 284 21.17 -9.70 10.06
CA ALA A 284 21.25 -8.25 10.33
C ALA A 284 22.69 -7.73 10.55
N ASP A 285 23.67 -8.63 10.68
CA ASP A 285 25.10 -8.31 10.72
C ASP A 285 25.81 -8.42 9.36
N GLY A 286 25.08 -8.67 8.28
CA GLY A 286 25.61 -8.81 6.93
C GLY A 286 26.13 -10.21 6.59
N GLN A 287 26.03 -11.17 7.51
CA GLN A 287 26.44 -12.55 7.27
C GLN A 287 25.29 -13.40 6.69
N ALA A 288 25.63 -14.62 6.25
CA ALA A 288 24.67 -15.62 5.79
C ALA A 288 23.73 -15.15 4.65
N LEU A 289 24.24 -14.30 3.74
CA LEU A 289 23.51 -13.88 2.55
C LEU A 289 23.16 -15.08 1.66
N GLN A 290 21.88 -15.23 1.34
CA GLN A 290 21.35 -16.34 0.54
C GLN A 290 20.19 -15.89 -0.35
N THR A 291 20.03 -16.55 -1.50
CA THR A 291 18.89 -16.31 -2.41
C THR A 291 17.81 -17.35 -2.14
N VAL A 292 16.65 -16.90 -1.65
CA VAL A 292 15.54 -17.79 -1.26
C VAL A 292 14.55 -18.03 -2.40
N TYR A 293 14.38 -17.08 -3.30
CA TYR A 293 13.44 -17.19 -4.43
C TYR A 293 13.86 -16.31 -5.61
N CYS A 294 13.55 -16.74 -6.83
CA CYS A 294 13.76 -15.96 -8.05
C CYS A 294 12.52 -16.03 -8.95
N THR A 295 12.18 -14.90 -9.56
CA THR A 295 11.08 -14.82 -10.53
C THR A 295 11.40 -13.83 -11.64
N SER A 296 10.87 -14.09 -12.83
CA SER A 296 10.87 -13.14 -13.96
C SER A 296 9.68 -12.18 -13.92
N ASP A 297 8.72 -12.40 -13.01
CA ASP A 297 7.62 -11.47 -12.83
C ASP A 297 8.17 -10.12 -12.38
N ARG A 298 7.83 -9.06 -13.13
CA ARG A 298 8.25 -7.70 -12.86
C ARG A 298 7.42 -7.02 -11.77
N PHE A 299 6.31 -7.60 -11.36
CA PHE A 299 5.41 -7.03 -10.35
C PHE A 299 5.48 -7.74 -9.00
N ALA A 300 6.23 -8.84 -8.92
CA ALA A 300 6.51 -9.53 -7.66
C ALA A 300 7.25 -8.61 -6.68
N ASN A 301 6.61 -8.35 -5.54
CA ASN A 301 7.12 -7.54 -4.43
C ASN A 301 6.98 -8.30 -3.11
N LEU A 302 7.94 -8.05 -2.21
CA LEU A 302 7.93 -8.59 -0.86
C LEU A 302 7.00 -7.75 0.03
N ILE A 303 6.08 -8.39 0.76
CA ILE A 303 5.10 -7.66 1.56
C ILE A 303 5.27 -7.88 3.06
N SER A 304 5.40 -9.13 3.52
CA SER A 304 5.39 -9.38 4.96
C SER A 304 6.09 -10.66 5.39
N TRP A 305 6.66 -10.61 6.59
CA TRP A 305 7.11 -11.76 7.39
C TRP A 305 6.00 -12.27 8.29
N SER A 306 5.91 -13.60 8.47
CA SER A 306 5.16 -14.15 9.60
C SER A 306 5.89 -13.94 10.92
N PRO A 307 5.19 -13.79 12.06
CA PRO A 307 5.82 -13.57 13.37
C PRO A 307 6.80 -14.68 13.79
N ASN A 308 6.52 -15.93 13.43
CA ASN A 308 7.41 -17.07 13.67
C ASN A 308 8.56 -17.23 12.65
N GLN A 309 8.70 -16.31 11.70
CA GLN A 309 9.74 -16.34 10.66
C GLN A 309 9.73 -17.58 9.76
N HIS A 310 8.59 -18.27 9.70
CA HIS A 310 8.42 -19.44 8.85
C HIS A 310 8.03 -19.04 7.43
N TYR A 311 7.27 -17.95 7.28
CA TYR A 311 6.67 -17.59 6.02
C TYR A 311 7.06 -16.18 5.57
N LEU A 312 7.19 -16.03 4.25
CA LEU A 312 7.12 -14.75 3.57
C LEU A 312 5.87 -14.71 2.70
N ILE A 313 5.23 -13.54 2.63
CA ILE A 313 4.16 -13.28 1.67
C ILE A 313 4.67 -12.30 0.63
N LEU A 314 4.51 -12.68 -0.63
CA LEU A 314 4.71 -11.84 -1.81
C LEU A 314 3.36 -11.38 -2.36
N SER A 315 3.35 -10.22 -3.02
CA SER A 315 2.29 -9.86 -3.96
C SER A 315 2.90 -9.87 -5.32
N ASP A 316 2.26 -10.57 -6.24
CA ASP A 316 2.68 -10.69 -7.61
C ASP A 316 1.49 -10.43 -8.55
N SER A 317 1.80 -10.14 -9.80
CA SER A 317 0.79 -9.94 -10.84
C SER A 317 1.41 -10.22 -12.19
N GLN A 318 0.74 -11.02 -13.01
CA GLN A 318 1.30 -11.42 -14.30
C GLN A 318 1.44 -10.25 -15.29
N SER A 319 0.72 -9.15 -15.07
CA SER A 319 0.78 -7.94 -15.91
C SER A 319 0.33 -6.71 -15.13
N TYR A 320 0.65 -5.50 -15.63
CA TYR A 320 0.33 -4.23 -14.96
C TYR A 320 -1.16 -4.07 -14.56
N ASN A 321 -2.07 -4.70 -15.32
CA ASN A 321 -3.51 -4.67 -15.04
C ASN A 321 -4.11 -6.07 -14.79
N GLY A 322 -3.25 -7.07 -14.61
CA GLY A 322 -3.65 -8.45 -14.40
C GLY A 322 -4.34 -8.66 -13.05
N PRO A 323 -4.78 -9.90 -12.79
CA PRO A 323 -5.10 -10.30 -11.42
C PRO A 323 -3.87 -10.15 -10.53
N VAL A 324 -4.12 -9.87 -9.25
CA VAL A 324 -3.09 -9.75 -8.23
C VAL A 324 -3.23 -10.93 -7.29
N TYR A 325 -2.13 -11.57 -6.95
CA TYR A 325 -2.13 -12.69 -6.03
C TYR A 325 -1.31 -12.37 -4.78
N LEU A 326 -1.63 -13.08 -3.69
CA LEU A 326 -0.70 -13.27 -2.57
C LEU A 326 -0.11 -14.67 -2.66
N THR A 327 1.21 -14.73 -2.65
CA THR A 327 1.98 -15.97 -2.73
C THR A 327 2.74 -16.18 -1.43
N LEU A 328 2.50 -17.34 -0.79
CA LEU A 328 3.14 -17.76 0.43
C LEU A 328 4.40 -18.58 0.11
N LEU A 329 5.53 -18.17 0.70
CA LEU A 329 6.81 -18.87 0.62
C LEU A 329 7.07 -19.49 1.98
N ASP A 330 7.21 -20.81 2.03
CA ASP A 330 7.62 -21.54 3.22
C ASP A 330 9.14 -21.66 3.24
N LEU A 331 9.75 -20.92 4.16
CA LEU A 331 11.20 -20.87 4.31
C LEU A 331 11.77 -22.13 4.98
N THR A 332 10.97 -23.00 5.60
CA THR A 332 11.47 -24.25 6.18
C THR A 332 11.46 -25.37 5.16
N THR A 333 10.37 -25.47 4.39
CA THR A 333 10.18 -26.58 3.44
C THR A 333 10.67 -26.26 2.04
N GLY A 334 10.83 -24.98 1.70
CA GLY A 334 11.15 -24.56 0.33
C GLY A 334 9.97 -24.69 -0.63
N SER A 335 8.75 -24.73 -0.11
CA SER A 335 7.52 -24.75 -0.92
C SER A 335 7.00 -23.33 -1.14
N MET A 336 6.27 -23.14 -2.25
CA MET A 336 5.49 -21.93 -2.51
C MET A 336 4.09 -22.30 -2.97
N ARG A 337 3.13 -21.43 -2.68
CA ARG A 337 1.76 -21.53 -3.20
C ARG A 337 1.05 -20.19 -3.16
N GLU A 338 0.09 -20.01 -4.04
CA GLU A 338 -0.86 -18.90 -3.96
C GLU A 338 -1.84 -19.14 -2.79
N ILE A 339 -2.14 -18.08 -2.04
CA ILE A 339 -3.04 -18.10 -0.88
C ILE A 339 -4.21 -17.14 -1.00
N LEU A 340 -4.19 -16.23 -1.98
CA LEU A 340 -5.30 -15.33 -2.27
C LEU A 340 -5.18 -14.84 -3.70
N GLU A 341 -6.27 -14.89 -4.46
CA GLU A 341 -6.42 -14.20 -5.75
C GLU A 341 -7.38 -13.03 -5.54
N ALA A 342 -6.96 -11.84 -5.96
CA ALA A 342 -7.79 -10.66 -5.88
C ALA A 342 -8.90 -10.69 -6.94
N SER A 343 -10.04 -10.06 -6.65
CA SER A 343 -11.05 -9.81 -7.67
C SER A 343 -10.53 -8.86 -8.77
N VAL A 344 -11.14 -8.91 -9.95
CA VAL A 344 -10.68 -8.15 -11.14
C VAL A 344 -10.64 -6.63 -10.95
N ASP A 345 -11.44 -6.12 -10.00
CA ASP A 345 -11.52 -4.72 -9.59
C ASP A 345 -10.42 -4.32 -8.58
N VAL A 346 -9.51 -5.21 -8.17
CA VAL A 346 -8.40 -4.90 -7.26
C VAL A 346 -7.10 -4.73 -8.06
N TYR A 347 -6.33 -3.67 -7.79
CA TYR A 347 -5.01 -3.44 -8.40
C TYR A 347 -3.84 -3.74 -7.47
N SER A 348 -4.04 -3.81 -6.15
CA SER A 348 -2.99 -4.24 -5.24
C SER A 348 -3.56 -4.88 -3.97
N LEU A 349 -2.78 -5.81 -3.42
CA LEU A 349 -3.01 -6.43 -2.12
C LEU A 349 -1.84 -6.09 -1.20
N GLN A 350 -2.13 -5.73 0.05
CA GLN A 350 -1.13 -5.46 1.07
C GLN A 350 -1.50 -6.20 2.36
N VAL A 351 -0.51 -6.84 2.99
CA VAL A 351 -0.68 -7.43 4.32
C VAL A 351 -0.49 -6.30 5.32
N VAL A 352 -1.54 -6.00 6.08
CA VAL A 352 -1.54 -4.92 7.08
C VAL A 352 -0.98 -5.40 8.40
N ASN A 353 -1.42 -6.58 8.87
CA ASN A 353 -0.94 -7.17 10.10
C ASN A 353 -1.18 -8.69 10.14
N TRP A 354 -0.48 -9.38 11.04
CA TRP A 354 -0.66 -10.80 11.32
C TRP A 354 -1.51 -11.04 12.57
N VAL A 355 -2.26 -12.13 12.53
CA VAL A 355 -2.98 -12.70 13.68
C VAL A 355 -2.40 -14.08 13.97
N GLY A 356 -1.55 -14.15 14.99
CA GLY A 356 -0.75 -15.35 15.25
C GLY A 356 0.18 -15.66 14.08
N ASN A 357 0.30 -16.94 13.72
CA ASN A 357 1.20 -17.39 12.64
C ASN A 357 0.49 -17.75 11.34
N THR A 358 -0.85 -17.71 11.33
CA THR A 358 -1.66 -18.22 10.20
C THR A 358 -2.74 -17.25 9.74
N GLY A 359 -3.15 -16.27 10.55
CA GLY A 359 -4.11 -15.27 10.15
C GLY A 359 -3.41 -14.02 9.64
N ILE A 360 -3.98 -13.35 8.64
CA ILE A 360 -3.53 -12.05 8.14
C ILE A 360 -4.70 -11.12 7.88
N TYR A 361 -4.49 -9.83 8.13
CA TYR A 361 -5.34 -8.78 7.61
C TYR A 361 -4.78 -8.27 6.29
N VAL A 362 -5.62 -8.21 5.27
CA VAL A 362 -5.28 -7.80 3.91
C VAL A 362 -6.05 -6.53 3.58
N ASN A 363 -5.34 -5.52 3.11
CA ASN A 363 -5.91 -4.33 2.50
C ASN A 363 -5.88 -4.50 0.98
N SER A 364 -7.05 -4.43 0.36
CA SER A 364 -7.22 -4.51 -1.10
C SER A 364 -7.51 -3.12 -1.66
N GLN A 365 -6.74 -2.67 -2.65
CA GLN A 365 -6.93 -1.38 -3.31
C GLN A 365 -7.66 -1.55 -4.65
N LEU A 366 -8.77 -0.83 -4.87
CA LEU A 366 -9.65 -0.98 -6.06
C LEU A 366 -9.22 -0.13 -7.29
N LYS A 367 -9.42 -0.67 -8.50
CA LYS A 367 -9.12 -0.08 -9.83
C LYS A 367 -10.16 1.00 -10.20
N GLY A 368 -9.70 2.03 -10.92
CA GLY A 368 -10.57 2.78 -11.85
C GLY A 368 -11.33 3.98 -11.30
N GLU A 369 -11.13 4.36 -10.04
CA GLU A 369 -11.71 5.57 -9.50
C GLU A 369 -10.61 6.60 -9.18
N ALA A 370 -10.85 7.87 -9.52
CA ALA A 370 -9.88 8.95 -9.30
C ALA A 370 -9.40 8.95 -7.84
N ILE A 371 -8.11 9.25 -7.62
CA ILE A 371 -7.44 9.24 -6.31
C ILE A 371 -8.11 10.26 -5.38
N ASN A 372 -9.18 9.79 -4.75
CA ASN A 372 -10.12 10.55 -3.97
C ASN A 372 -10.08 9.84 -2.62
N CYS A 373 -9.30 10.35 -1.69
CA CYS A 373 -9.32 10.00 -0.27
C CYS A 373 -9.93 8.64 0.14
N ASN A 374 -9.09 7.61 0.23
CA ASN A 374 -9.34 6.36 0.97
C ASN A 374 -10.61 5.54 0.65
N THR A 375 -11.37 5.87 -0.39
CA THR A 375 -12.57 5.10 -0.77
C THR A 375 -12.26 3.74 -1.41
N TYR A 376 -11.00 3.33 -1.53
CA TYR A 376 -10.62 2.12 -2.27
C TYR A 376 -10.00 1.01 -1.44
N ASN A 377 -9.90 1.19 -0.13
CA ASN A 377 -9.34 0.18 0.75
C ASN A 377 -10.45 -0.73 1.30
N ARG A 378 -10.47 -1.99 0.89
CA ARG A 378 -11.23 -3.04 1.57
C ARG A 378 -10.30 -3.75 2.54
N LEU A 379 -10.59 -3.65 3.84
CA LEU A 379 -9.93 -4.46 4.84
C LEU A 379 -10.65 -5.81 4.95
N SER A 380 -9.90 -6.88 4.76
CA SER A 380 -10.38 -8.26 4.92
C SER A 380 -9.45 -9.04 5.85
N PHE A 381 -9.99 -10.03 6.54
CA PHE A 381 -9.26 -10.97 7.38
C PHE A 381 -9.23 -12.33 6.71
N LEU A 382 -8.03 -12.83 6.40
CA LEU A 382 -7.81 -14.19 5.95
C LEU A 382 -7.37 -15.01 7.16
N SER A 383 -8.28 -15.84 7.70
CA SER A 383 -8.05 -16.44 9.03
C SER A 383 -6.98 -17.53 9.06
N ASP A 384 -6.68 -18.13 7.90
CA ASP A 384 -5.77 -19.27 7.78
C ASP A 384 -5.12 -19.33 6.39
N ILE A 385 -3.89 -18.83 6.30
CA ILE A 385 -3.04 -18.89 5.09
C ILE A 385 -2.62 -20.32 4.72
N THR A 386 -2.90 -21.32 5.56
CA THR A 386 -2.47 -22.69 5.30
C THR A 386 -3.41 -23.47 4.39
N LYS A 387 -4.63 -22.96 4.21
CA LYS A 387 -5.65 -23.53 3.33
C LYS A 387 -5.31 -23.32 1.85
N ASP A 388 -5.81 -24.22 1.02
CA ASP A 388 -5.72 -24.13 -0.43
C ASP A 388 -6.55 -22.96 -0.96
N ILE A 389 -6.14 -22.35 -2.07
CA ILE A 389 -6.82 -21.18 -2.67
C ILE A 389 -8.31 -21.42 -2.92
N SER A 390 -8.70 -22.65 -3.31
CA SER A 390 -10.10 -23.03 -3.51
C SER A 390 -10.97 -22.95 -2.25
N GLN A 391 -10.34 -22.97 -1.07
CA GLN A 391 -10.99 -22.89 0.24
C GLN A 391 -10.98 -21.46 0.81
N GLN A 392 -10.23 -20.53 0.20
CA GLN A 392 -10.00 -19.20 0.75
C GLN A 392 -11.21 -18.28 0.65
N ALA A 393 -12.11 -18.52 -0.31
CA ALA A 393 -13.35 -17.75 -0.44
C ALA A 393 -14.21 -17.76 0.84
N ASN A 394 -14.26 -18.90 1.55
CA ASN A 394 -14.96 -19.03 2.84
C ASN A 394 -14.10 -18.62 4.04
N ASN A 395 -12.81 -18.39 3.82
CA ASN A 395 -11.82 -18.05 4.84
C ASN A 395 -11.56 -16.54 4.92
N LEU A 396 -11.99 -15.80 3.91
CA LEU A 396 -11.85 -14.36 3.78
C LEU A 396 -13.09 -13.67 4.35
N GLN A 397 -12.91 -12.89 5.42
CA GLN A 397 -13.96 -12.13 6.06
C GLN A 397 -13.74 -10.64 5.85
N ASN A 398 -14.72 -9.92 5.30
CA ASN A 398 -14.62 -8.46 5.20
C ASN A 398 -14.77 -7.81 6.58
N ILE A 399 -13.88 -6.87 6.89
CA ILE A 399 -13.90 -6.08 8.12
C ILE A 399 -14.46 -4.70 7.78
N PRO A 400 -15.66 -4.34 8.28
CA PRO A 400 -16.27 -3.06 7.97
C PRO A 400 -15.43 -1.93 8.57
N LEU A 401 -14.95 -1.00 7.72
CA LEU A 401 -14.19 0.16 8.18
C LEU A 401 -15.08 1.29 8.73
N GLY A 402 -16.40 1.23 8.54
CA GLY A 402 -17.40 2.17 9.08
C GLY A 402 -18.69 2.13 8.26
N ALA A 403 -19.80 2.64 8.80
CA ALA A 403 -21.11 2.69 8.13
C ALA A 403 -21.14 3.65 6.92
N ASP A 404 -20.20 4.59 6.87
CA ASP A 404 -20.12 5.66 5.87
C ASP A 404 -19.34 5.27 4.61
N ALA A 405 -18.89 4.00 4.48
CA ALA A 405 -18.28 3.48 3.25
C ALA A 405 -19.25 3.51 2.04
N ASN A 406 -20.53 3.81 2.26
CA ASN A 406 -21.45 4.25 1.21
C ASN A 406 -21.18 5.74 0.83
N VAL A 407 -19.97 6.06 0.40
CA VAL A 407 -19.60 7.35 -0.21
C VAL A 407 -20.18 7.41 -1.63
N GLY A 408 -21.51 7.39 -1.71
CA GLY A 408 -22.26 7.28 -2.97
C GLY A 408 -22.69 8.62 -3.58
N THR A 409 -22.33 9.76 -2.99
CA THR A 409 -22.68 11.06 -3.58
C THR A 409 -21.52 12.04 -3.45
N GLN A 410 -20.78 12.18 -4.55
CA GLN A 410 -19.81 13.25 -4.76
C GLN A 410 -20.50 14.61 -4.61
N SER A 411 -20.48 15.19 -3.42
CA SER A 411 -20.66 16.63 -3.28
C SER A 411 -19.32 17.28 -3.63
N ASN A 412 -19.35 18.05 -4.70
CA ASN A 412 -18.24 18.62 -5.47
C ASN A 412 -17.18 19.48 -4.75
N THR A 413 -17.09 19.50 -3.42
CA THR A 413 -16.13 20.35 -2.69
C THR A 413 -15.53 19.77 -1.41
N ASN A 414 -16.23 18.90 -0.68
CA ASN A 414 -15.75 18.36 0.60
C ASN A 414 -15.78 16.83 0.58
N MET A 415 -14.62 16.23 0.38
CA MET A 415 -14.46 14.78 0.41
C MET A 415 -14.07 14.35 1.82
N GLN A 416 -14.85 13.47 2.43
CA GLN A 416 -14.47 12.85 3.70
C GLN A 416 -13.54 11.68 3.41
N CYS A 417 -12.39 11.71 4.06
CA CYS A 417 -11.28 10.79 3.87
C CYS A 417 -11.09 10.00 5.16
N GLN A 418 -10.74 8.72 5.06
CA GLN A 418 -10.49 7.89 6.24
C GLN A 418 -9.28 6.97 6.07
N ASN A 419 -8.17 7.23 6.76
CA ASN A 419 -7.06 6.29 6.88
C ASN A 419 -7.30 5.34 8.05
N PHE A 420 -6.57 4.22 8.07
CA PHE A 420 -6.54 3.36 9.24
C PHE A 420 -5.16 2.78 9.51
N SER A 421 -4.92 2.45 10.78
CA SER A 421 -3.79 1.67 11.25
C SER A 421 -4.32 0.60 12.21
N MET A 422 -3.54 -0.46 12.43
CA MET A 422 -3.93 -1.58 13.29
C MET A 422 -2.98 -1.68 14.47
N SER A 423 -3.50 -2.02 15.65
CA SER A 423 -2.66 -2.26 16.81
C SER A 423 -1.75 -3.48 16.57
N PRO A 424 -0.54 -3.53 17.14
CA PRO A 424 0.36 -4.68 16.99
C PRO A 424 -0.26 -6.03 17.31
N ASP A 425 -1.13 -6.11 18.33
CA ASP A 425 -1.87 -7.33 18.69
C ASP A 425 -3.11 -7.61 17.82
N SER A 426 -3.35 -6.78 16.80
CA SER A 426 -4.51 -6.83 15.92
C SER A 426 -5.87 -6.70 16.61
N SER A 427 -5.95 -6.18 17.84
CA SER A 427 -7.22 -6.05 18.57
C SER A 427 -7.99 -4.76 18.25
N GLN A 428 -7.30 -3.72 17.78
CA GLN A 428 -7.86 -2.39 17.57
C GLN A 428 -7.51 -1.83 16.18
N LEU A 429 -8.44 -1.03 15.66
CA LEU A 429 -8.24 -0.12 14.54
C LEU A 429 -8.11 1.30 15.09
N LEU A 430 -7.10 2.01 14.63
CA LEU A 430 -7.01 3.46 14.70
C LEU A 430 -7.56 3.99 13.37
N LEU A 431 -8.58 4.82 13.42
CA LEU A 431 -9.15 5.48 12.26
C LEU A 431 -8.80 6.96 12.32
N ASP A 432 -8.30 7.47 11.21
CA ASP A 432 -7.97 8.88 11.01
C ASP A 432 -8.89 9.44 9.94
N LYS A 433 -9.85 10.28 10.35
CA LYS A 433 -10.84 10.88 9.46
C LYS A 433 -10.49 12.35 9.24
N PHE A 434 -10.45 12.77 7.98
CA PHE A 434 -10.12 14.14 7.61
C PHE A 434 -10.95 14.60 6.41
N ILE A 435 -11.02 15.91 6.18
CA ILE A 435 -11.64 16.47 4.98
C ILE A 435 -10.53 16.79 3.99
N ALA A 436 -10.69 16.42 2.73
CA ALA A 436 -9.83 16.90 1.66
C ALA A 436 -10.62 17.76 0.70
N VAL A 437 -10.05 18.91 0.38
CA VAL A 437 -10.64 19.91 -0.51
C VAL A 437 -9.89 19.86 -1.82
N ASP A 438 -10.56 19.54 -2.93
CA ASP A 438 -10.02 19.73 -4.28
C ASP A 438 -10.09 21.23 -4.58
N PRO A 439 -8.98 21.97 -4.56
CA PRO A 439 -9.04 23.41 -4.63
C PRO A 439 -9.42 23.93 -6.02
N ARG A 440 -9.40 23.11 -7.10
CA ARG A 440 -9.45 23.63 -8.47
C ARG A 440 -10.15 22.76 -9.52
N GLY A 441 -10.72 21.60 -9.20
CA GLY A 441 -11.25 20.67 -10.21
C GLY A 441 -10.19 20.24 -11.24
N LYS A 442 -8.91 20.49 -10.91
CA LYS A 442 -7.72 20.07 -11.63
C LYS A 442 -7.04 19.09 -10.71
N GLN A 443 -6.75 17.92 -11.27
CA GLN A 443 -6.28 16.72 -10.60
C GLN A 443 -5.21 16.94 -9.49
N PRO A 444 -5.11 15.99 -8.53
CA PRO A 444 -4.31 15.98 -7.30
C PRO A 444 -2.91 16.64 -7.35
N PRO A 445 -2.38 17.10 -6.19
CA PRO A 445 -2.73 16.64 -4.84
C PRO A 445 -3.84 17.43 -4.14
N VAL A 446 -4.82 16.70 -3.60
CA VAL A 446 -5.83 17.24 -2.67
C VAL A 446 -5.13 17.46 -1.33
N LEU A 447 -5.03 18.71 -0.87
CA LEU A 447 -4.43 18.96 0.44
C LEU A 447 -5.46 18.64 1.52
N PRO A 448 -5.13 17.72 2.45
CA PRO A 448 -6.00 17.47 3.59
C PRO A 448 -6.13 18.77 4.40
N SER A 449 -7.37 19.17 4.63
CA SER A 449 -7.73 20.37 5.37
C SER A 449 -8.50 19.94 6.61
N GLY A 450 -8.01 20.31 7.79
CA GLY A 450 -8.74 20.07 9.03
C GLY A 450 -10.17 20.61 8.95
N PRO A 451 -11.11 20.10 9.75
CA PRO A 451 -10.90 19.28 10.95
C PRO A 451 -10.55 17.80 10.65
N SER A 452 -9.72 17.22 11.51
CA SER A 452 -9.45 15.77 11.55
C SER A 452 -9.84 15.16 12.89
N THR A 453 -10.22 13.88 12.88
CA THR A 453 -10.49 13.12 14.10
C THR A 453 -9.70 11.82 14.11
N LEU A 454 -9.11 11.51 15.27
CA LEU A 454 -8.59 10.17 15.56
C LEU A 454 -9.57 9.44 16.45
N SER A 455 -9.83 8.19 16.10
CA SER A 455 -10.69 7.32 16.86
C SER A 455 -10.17 5.89 16.92
N LEU A 456 -10.53 5.18 17.98
CA LEU A 456 -10.25 3.76 18.15
C LEU A 456 -11.53 2.96 18.00
N ARG A 457 -11.42 1.78 17.38
CA ARG A 457 -12.50 0.81 17.34
C ARG A 457 -11.95 -0.60 17.48
N PRO A 458 -12.59 -1.50 18.24
CA PRO A 458 -12.21 -2.92 18.23
C PRO A 458 -12.32 -3.51 16.82
N ILE A 459 -11.36 -4.37 16.44
CA ILE A 459 -11.32 -4.97 15.09
C ILE A 459 -12.55 -5.86 14.81
N GLN A 460 -13.10 -6.48 15.85
CA GLN A 460 -14.27 -7.37 15.77
C GLN A 460 -15.59 -6.61 15.63
N GLY A 461 -15.53 -5.28 15.51
CA GLY A 461 -16.69 -4.40 15.58
C GLY A 461 -16.96 -3.92 17.01
N GLY A 462 -17.85 -2.93 17.12
CA GLY A 462 -18.15 -2.23 18.36
C GLY A 462 -18.20 -0.72 18.14
N ASN A 463 -18.37 0.02 19.24
CA ASN A 463 -18.44 1.47 19.18
C ASN A 463 -17.05 2.06 18.91
N GLU A 464 -17.03 3.06 18.04
CA GLU A 464 -15.88 3.91 17.81
C GLU A 464 -15.75 4.91 18.97
N GLN A 465 -14.55 5.05 19.53
CA GLN A 465 -14.21 6.00 20.57
C GLN A 465 -13.31 7.08 19.98
N ILE A 466 -13.78 8.33 19.95
CA ILE A 466 -12.96 9.47 19.56
C ILE A 466 -11.93 9.72 20.67
N ILE A 467 -10.65 9.71 20.30
CA ILE A 467 -9.51 9.92 21.22
C ILE A 467 -8.82 11.27 20.97
N ASN A 468 -9.01 11.84 19.78
CA ASN A 468 -8.57 13.20 19.48
C ASN A 468 -9.55 13.81 18.49
N ASP A 469 -10.17 14.91 18.89
CA ASP A 469 -10.97 15.75 18.02
C ASP A 469 -10.17 17.03 17.78
N ALA A 470 -9.62 17.18 16.58
CA ALA A 470 -8.75 18.28 16.20
C ALA A 470 -9.52 19.25 15.28
N PRO A 471 -10.40 20.11 15.83
CA PRO A 471 -11.28 20.95 15.01
C PRO A 471 -10.52 22.00 14.19
N THR A 472 -9.27 22.27 14.53
CA THR A 472 -8.44 23.33 13.94
C THR A 472 -7.17 22.80 13.28
N HIS A 473 -6.94 21.48 13.32
CA HIS A 473 -5.74 20.88 12.78
C HIS A 473 -6.06 19.73 11.83
N ASN A 474 -5.15 19.53 10.90
CA ASN A 474 -5.13 18.43 9.97
C ASN A 474 -4.15 17.37 10.47
N ILE A 475 -4.66 16.17 10.71
CA ILE A 475 -3.84 14.99 10.96
C ILE A 475 -3.62 14.32 9.61
N ASP A 476 -2.37 14.27 9.17
CA ASP A 476 -2.01 13.71 7.86
C ASP A 476 -1.90 12.18 7.91
N ARG A 477 -1.30 11.69 9.00
CA ARG A 477 -1.06 10.26 9.24
C ARG A 477 -1.09 9.97 10.72
N ALA A 478 -1.52 8.76 11.06
CA ALA A 478 -1.43 8.24 12.41
C ALA A 478 -1.21 6.73 12.41
N GLY A 479 -0.62 6.21 13.49
CA GLY A 479 -0.39 4.79 13.65
C GLY A 479 -0.10 4.39 15.09
N PHE A 480 -0.10 3.08 15.34
CA PHE A 480 0.30 2.53 16.63
C PHE A 480 1.83 2.46 16.74
N ILE A 481 2.33 2.70 17.96
CA ILE A 481 3.68 2.34 18.40
C ILE A 481 3.60 1.04 19.20
N THR A 482 2.66 0.99 20.15
CA THR A 482 2.30 -0.19 20.96
C THR A 482 0.78 -0.27 21.02
N ASN A 483 0.22 -1.32 21.65
CA ASN A 483 -1.24 -1.39 21.85
C ASN A 483 -1.81 -0.26 22.73
N SER A 484 -0.97 0.50 23.44
CA SER A 484 -1.37 1.59 24.33
C SER A 484 -0.82 2.95 23.93
N ARG A 485 -0.03 3.04 22.85
CA ARG A 485 0.68 4.26 22.45
C ARG A 485 0.61 4.47 20.95
N LEU A 486 0.34 5.70 20.55
CA LEU A 486 0.12 6.14 19.19
C LEU A 486 1.14 7.21 18.80
N TRP A 487 1.39 7.32 17.49
CA TRP A 487 2.02 8.46 16.86
C TRP A 487 1.06 9.07 15.84
N PHE A 488 1.18 10.36 15.59
CA PHE A 488 0.48 11.04 14.50
C PHE A 488 1.20 12.32 14.09
N ILE A 489 1.01 12.72 12.83
CA ILE A 489 1.59 13.93 12.26
C ILE A 489 0.49 14.96 12.10
N ILE A 490 0.71 16.14 12.67
CA ILE A 490 -0.10 17.32 12.37
C ILE A 490 0.59 18.08 11.23
N ALA A 491 -0.12 18.29 10.12
CA ALA A 491 0.38 19.03 8.97
C ALA A 491 -0.68 20.01 8.49
N ASN A 492 -0.73 21.19 9.13
CA ASN A 492 -1.64 22.27 8.77
C ASN A 492 -1.08 23.12 7.63
N PRO A 493 -1.95 23.73 6.81
CA PRO A 493 -1.53 24.75 5.86
C PRO A 493 -0.92 25.98 6.58
N ALA A 494 -0.09 26.72 5.84
CA ALA A 494 0.85 27.74 6.34
C ALA A 494 0.29 28.82 7.30
N THR A 495 -1.02 29.04 7.37
CA THR A 495 -1.63 30.04 8.26
C THR A 495 -1.82 29.56 9.70
N ASN A 496 -1.78 28.25 9.98
CA ASN A 496 -1.90 27.69 11.34
C ASN A 496 -0.91 26.53 11.60
N ASN A 497 0.38 26.76 11.39
CA ASN A 497 1.42 25.74 11.55
C ASN A 497 2.01 25.62 12.96
N SER A 498 1.47 26.34 13.96
CA SER A 498 2.00 26.34 15.34
C SER A 498 1.97 24.98 16.04
N LYS A 499 1.23 24.01 15.48
CA LYS A 499 1.11 22.63 15.95
C LYS A 499 1.69 21.61 14.98
N ASN A 500 2.24 22.04 13.86
CA ASN A 500 2.82 21.12 12.90
C ASN A 500 3.98 20.35 13.53
N GLY A 501 4.06 19.06 13.22
CA GLY A 501 5.04 18.20 13.81
C GLY A 501 4.60 16.76 14.02
N LEU A 502 5.53 15.98 14.56
CA LEU A 502 5.31 14.60 15.01
C LEU A 502 4.91 14.58 16.48
N TRP A 503 3.78 13.95 16.77
CA TRP A 503 3.20 13.84 18.10
C TRP A 503 3.05 12.38 18.50
N VAL A 504 3.07 12.15 19.82
CA VAL A 504 2.75 10.86 20.42
C VAL A 504 1.75 11.05 21.55
N MET A 505 0.89 10.06 21.75
CA MET A 505 -0.07 10.02 22.85
C MET A 505 -0.40 8.58 23.23
N ASN A 506 -1.02 8.39 24.39
CA ASN A 506 -1.59 7.10 24.76
C ASN A 506 -2.95 6.89 24.08
N THR A 507 -3.40 5.64 23.96
CA THR A 507 -4.71 5.30 23.39
C THR A 507 -5.90 5.79 24.25
N ASP A 508 -5.66 6.14 25.51
CA ASP A 508 -6.63 6.78 26.40
C ASP A 508 -6.62 8.32 26.30
N SER A 509 -5.93 8.87 25.29
CA SER A 509 -5.76 10.32 25.05
C SER A 509 -4.87 11.05 26.06
N THR A 510 -4.23 10.34 26.98
CA THR A 510 -3.25 10.93 27.91
C THR A 510 -1.84 11.00 27.31
N GLY A 511 -0.91 11.67 28.00
CA GLY A 511 0.52 11.63 27.61
C GLY A 511 0.87 12.33 26.29
N LEU A 512 0.00 13.22 25.79
CA LEU A 512 0.23 13.95 24.55
C LEU A 512 1.55 14.75 24.60
N THR A 513 2.49 14.39 23.73
CA THR A 513 3.83 14.96 23.66
C THR A 513 4.22 15.23 22.21
N CYS A 514 4.72 16.44 21.92
CA CYS A 514 5.32 16.77 20.64
C CYS A 514 6.77 16.30 20.65
N LEU A 515 7.15 15.42 19.72
CA LEU A 515 8.53 14.94 19.57
C LEU A 515 9.34 15.86 18.66
N ILE A 516 8.72 16.33 17.59
CA ILE A 516 9.32 17.22 16.59
C ILE A 516 8.33 18.33 16.34
N SER A 517 8.74 19.57 16.59
CA SER A 517 7.97 20.74 16.20
C SER A 517 8.53 21.28 14.88
N GLU A 518 7.66 21.40 13.88
CA GLU A 518 7.98 22.10 12.65
C GLU A 518 7.89 23.60 12.90
N GLN A 519 8.92 24.33 12.45
CA GLN A 519 8.85 25.77 12.34
C GLN A 519 8.30 26.15 10.98
N ALA A 520 7.62 27.29 10.90
CA ALA A 520 6.83 27.74 9.74
C ALA A 520 7.56 27.80 8.38
N THR A 521 8.89 27.67 8.35
CA THR A 521 9.72 27.83 7.16
C THR A 521 10.32 26.52 6.64
N ASN A 522 10.17 25.42 7.36
CA ASN A 522 10.76 24.14 6.98
C ASN A 522 9.63 23.12 6.79
N ASP A 523 9.22 22.91 5.55
CA ASP A 523 8.36 21.78 5.20
C ASP A 523 9.18 20.50 5.43
N ILE A 524 9.04 19.94 6.64
CA ILE A 524 9.61 18.65 6.99
C ILE A 524 8.59 17.62 6.57
N TYR A 525 8.95 16.84 5.59
CA TYR A 525 8.16 15.69 5.25
C TYR A 525 8.69 14.46 5.99
N TYR A 526 7.77 13.68 6.53
CA TYR A 526 8.06 12.41 7.18
C TYR A 526 7.90 11.29 6.17
N GLY A 527 9.00 10.59 5.89
CA GLY A 527 9.00 9.35 5.13
C GLY A 527 8.61 8.17 6.02
N ASP A 528 9.34 7.07 5.85
CA ASP A 528 9.18 5.90 6.70
C ASP A 528 9.61 6.19 8.15
N MET A 529 8.84 5.63 9.09
CA MET A 529 9.12 5.69 10.52
C MET A 529 9.26 4.28 11.06
N SER A 530 10.24 4.09 11.94
CA SER A 530 10.45 2.82 12.61
C SER A 530 10.72 3.01 14.10
N PHE A 531 10.17 2.11 14.89
CA PHE A 531 10.26 2.13 16.35
C PHE A 531 11.09 0.94 16.83
N THR A 532 11.84 1.12 17.91
CA THR A 532 12.47 -0.02 18.60
C THR A 532 11.39 -0.96 19.14
N GLN A 533 11.72 -2.25 19.27
CA GLN A 533 10.79 -3.26 19.80
C GLN A 533 10.27 -2.95 21.21
N ASP A 534 11.08 -2.25 22.02
CA ASP A 534 10.72 -1.80 23.37
C ASP A 534 9.92 -0.47 23.38
N ALA A 535 9.64 0.09 22.21
CA ALA A 535 8.95 1.36 22.01
C ALA A 535 9.56 2.52 22.84
N GLN A 536 10.88 2.55 22.98
CA GLN A 536 11.62 3.64 23.64
C GLN A 536 12.23 4.64 22.67
N ASN A 537 12.57 4.21 21.45
CA ASN A 537 13.22 5.04 20.45
C ASN A 537 12.49 4.99 19.11
N ILE A 538 12.70 6.05 18.33
CA ILE A 538 12.19 6.22 16.98
C ILE A 538 13.35 6.56 16.04
N ALA A 539 13.32 6.02 14.83
CA ALA A 539 14.11 6.48 13.71
C ALA A 539 13.16 7.02 12.64
N ILE A 540 13.55 8.13 12.01
CA ILE A 540 12.70 8.91 11.12
C ILE A 540 13.52 9.32 9.91
N HIS A 541 12.95 9.17 8.73
CA HIS A 541 13.42 9.84 7.53
C HIS A 541 12.79 11.22 7.41
N THR A 542 13.62 12.26 7.47
CA THR A 542 13.22 13.65 7.27
C THR A 542 13.79 14.15 5.95
N TYR A 543 12.99 14.82 5.14
CA TYR A 543 13.47 15.50 3.95
C TYR A 543 12.95 16.93 3.85
N THR A 544 13.79 17.78 3.26
CA THR A 544 13.54 19.16 2.84
C THR A 544 13.85 19.24 1.36
N ASP A 545 13.50 20.35 0.70
CA ASP A 545 13.72 20.53 -0.75
C ASP A 545 15.15 20.20 -1.23
N ASN A 546 16.16 20.39 -0.36
CA ASN A 546 17.57 20.24 -0.73
C ASN A 546 18.31 19.12 -0.01
N ASN A 547 17.77 18.64 1.12
CA ASN A 547 18.47 17.70 1.98
C ASN A 547 17.56 16.55 2.42
N SER A 548 18.13 15.36 2.41
CA SER A 548 17.57 14.14 2.99
C SER A 548 18.38 13.78 4.23
N SER A 549 17.74 13.43 5.33
CA SER A 549 18.42 13.07 6.58
C SER A 549 17.70 11.97 7.31
N LEU A 550 18.46 11.05 7.88
CA LEU A 550 17.96 10.07 8.83
C LEU A 550 18.36 10.49 10.23
N VAL A 551 17.36 10.54 11.11
CA VAL A 551 17.51 10.95 12.50
C VAL A 551 16.90 9.90 13.41
N PHE A 552 17.39 9.81 14.65
CA PHE A 552 16.75 8.99 15.68
C PHE A 552 16.75 9.69 17.04
N GLY A 553 15.88 9.26 17.94
CA GLY A 553 15.81 9.79 19.31
C GLY A 553 14.82 9.04 20.19
N SER A 554 14.70 9.48 21.44
CA SER A 554 13.77 8.89 22.39
C SER A 554 12.34 9.34 22.11
N LEU A 555 11.40 8.40 22.26
CA LEU A 555 9.97 8.68 22.25
C LEU A 555 9.52 9.47 23.49
N ASN A 556 10.36 9.65 24.50
CA ASN A 556 10.08 10.51 25.64
C ASN A 556 10.48 11.98 25.38
N GLY A 557 10.87 12.30 24.13
CA GLY A 557 11.39 13.60 23.72
C GLY A 557 12.90 13.70 23.86
N GLY A 558 13.43 14.91 23.69
CA GLY A 558 14.86 15.20 23.69
C GLY A 558 15.40 15.58 22.32
N SER A 559 16.72 15.75 22.22
CA SER A 559 17.37 16.07 20.95
C SER A 559 17.46 14.83 20.07
N LEU A 560 17.14 14.98 18.79
CA LEU A 560 17.38 13.95 17.79
C LEU A 560 18.85 13.93 17.38
N THR A 561 19.35 12.74 17.07
CA THR A 561 20.69 12.52 16.54
C THR A 561 20.59 12.19 15.06
N THR A 562 21.20 13.02 14.22
CA THR A 562 21.36 12.74 12.79
C THR A 562 22.48 11.72 12.59
N PHE A 563 22.20 10.64 11.86
CA PHE A 563 23.17 9.58 11.61
C PHE A 563 23.46 9.34 10.12
N ALA A 564 22.62 9.88 9.24
CA ALA A 564 22.90 9.96 7.81
C ALA A 564 22.35 11.27 7.24
N THR A 565 23.10 11.88 6.33
CA THR A 565 22.72 13.08 5.58
C THR A 565 23.13 12.91 4.14
N GLY A 566 22.24 13.28 3.23
CA GLY A 566 22.44 13.23 1.79
C GLY A 566 21.89 14.51 1.17
N ASP A 567 22.46 14.90 0.03
CA ASP A 567 21.87 15.96 -0.78
C ASP A 567 20.58 15.45 -1.46
N SER A 568 19.90 16.30 -2.22
CA SER A 568 18.69 15.92 -2.97
C SER A 568 18.91 14.80 -4.01
N LYS A 569 20.15 14.36 -4.25
CA LYS A 569 20.50 13.28 -5.17
C LYS A 569 20.76 11.96 -4.46
N GLU A 570 20.83 11.93 -3.13
CA GLU A 570 20.90 10.72 -2.32
C GLU A 570 19.55 10.49 -1.62
N ALA A 571 18.86 9.43 -2.04
CA ALA A 571 17.65 8.96 -1.42
C ALA A 571 18.00 7.94 -0.33
N PHE A 572 17.41 8.12 0.85
CA PHE A 572 17.45 7.12 1.92
C PHE A 572 16.07 6.50 2.07
N ASP A 573 16.01 5.19 2.29
CA ASP A 573 14.80 4.54 2.77
C ASP A 573 15.10 3.92 4.13
N LEU A 574 14.30 4.26 5.14
CA LEU A 574 14.45 3.70 6.47
C LEU A 574 13.85 2.29 6.49
N ILE A 575 14.65 1.30 6.88
CA ILE A 575 14.22 -0.10 6.91
C ILE A 575 13.68 -0.47 8.29
N GLY A 576 14.45 -0.19 9.35
CA GLY A 576 14.00 -0.37 10.72
C GLY A 576 15.09 -0.73 11.72
N TRP A 577 14.67 -1.12 12.92
CA TRP A 577 15.57 -1.42 14.03
C TRP A 577 15.96 -2.89 14.10
N VAL A 578 17.20 -3.15 14.51
CA VAL A 578 17.75 -4.50 14.74
C VAL A 578 18.54 -4.56 16.05
N GLN A 579 18.64 -5.76 16.61
CA GLN A 579 19.59 -6.07 17.68
C GLN A 579 20.62 -7.02 17.09
N PHE A 580 21.92 -6.72 17.25
CA PHE A 580 22.99 -7.47 16.61
C PHE A 580 24.22 -7.61 17.48
#